data_AF-A0ABC9FR80-F1
#
_entry.id   AF-A0ABC9FR80-F1
#
_cell.length_a   1.000
_cell.length_b   1.000
_cell.length_c   1.000
_cell.angle_alpha   90.00
_cell.angle_beta   90.00
_cell.angle_gamma   90.00
#
_symmetry.space_group_name_H-M   'P 1'
#
loop_
_entity.id
_entity.type
_entity.pdbx_description
1 polymer ?
#
loop_
_entity_poly.entity_id
_entity_poly.type
_entity_poly.pdbx_seq_one_letter_code
_entity_poly.pdbx_strand_id
1 'polypeptide(L)'
;MAFSAAAASTATAFASGRRISASSPSQQQMLRHSAQPLPFSRSAFPRAVASRAAALSTVRAEAKKKSVLIVNTNSGGHAVIGFYFAKELLAAGHAVTVLTVGDEASDKMKKPPFSRFSELTGAGGKTVWGDPSDVGAAVGGGASAFDVVLDNNGKDLDAVRPVADWAKASGVGQFLFISSAGIYKPTDEPPHVEGDAVKESAGHVAVESYLAEQFTGSSSWASFRPQYMIGSGNNKDCEEWFFDRIVRGRPVLIPGNGMQLTNITHVRDLSSMLAVAVESPNAAAGKVFNCVSDRAVTLDGMARLCAAAAGAAAVEIVHYDPAAAGVDAKKAFPFRNMHFYAEPRAAKEALGWASTTNLPEDLKERYAEYAASGRGEKDMAFDLDDKILAAVGKAPASVAA
;
A
#
# COMPACT_ATOMS: atom_id res chain seq x y z
N MET A 1 -49.34 -28.78 -43.02
CA MET A 1 -49.05 -29.49 -41.76
C MET A 1 -48.99 -28.41 -40.67
N ALA A 2 -50.09 -27.98 -40.02
CA ALA A 2 -50.98 -28.68 -39.07
C ALA A 2 -50.17 -29.19 -37.85
N PHE A 3 -50.37 -28.86 -36.57
CA PHE A 3 -51.34 -28.12 -35.71
C PHE A 3 -50.51 -27.49 -34.54
N SER A 4 -50.76 -26.26 -34.07
CA SER A 4 -51.66 -25.86 -32.96
C SER A 4 -51.43 -26.55 -31.61
N ALA A 5 -51.16 -25.77 -30.55
CA ALA A 5 -52.00 -25.72 -29.35
C ALA A 5 -51.59 -24.55 -28.44
N ALA A 6 -52.53 -23.63 -28.25
CA ALA A 6 -52.55 -22.63 -27.19
C ALA A 6 -53.10 -23.23 -25.90
N ALA A 7 -52.75 -22.64 -24.75
CA ALA A 7 -53.63 -22.62 -23.58
C ALA A 7 -53.36 -21.35 -22.77
N ALA A 8 -54.31 -20.42 -22.84
CA ALA A 8 -54.53 -19.38 -21.86
C ALA A 8 -55.79 -19.77 -21.08
N SER A 9 -55.83 -19.54 -19.76
CA SER A 9 -57.02 -18.97 -19.09
C SER A 9 -56.79 -18.70 -17.59
N THR A 10 -56.90 -17.41 -17.27
CA THR A 10 -57.76 -16.81 -16.21
C THR A 10 -57.44 -17.04 -14.73
N ALA A 11 -57.01 -15.99 -14.02
CA ALA A 11 -57.84 -15.01 -13.28
C ALA A 11 -58.19 -15.52 -11.87
N THR A 12 -57.81 -14.81 -10.80
CA THR A 12 -58.70 -13.77 -10.25
C THR A 12 -57.95 -12.85 -9.29
N ALA A 13 -58.32 -11.58 -9.35
CA ALA A 13 -57.92 -10.52 -8.46
C ALA A 13 -58.66 -10.60 -7.12
N PHE A 14 -58.07 -10.03 -6.06
CA PHE A 14 -58.82 -9.22 -5.10
C PHE A 14 -57.94 -8.10 -4.55
N ALA A 15 -58.41 -6.88 -4.74
CA ALA A 15 -57.90 -5.66 -4.13
C ALA A 15 -58.79 -5.27 -2.95
N SER A 16 -58.36 -4.22 -2.23
CA SER A 16 -59.01 -3.51 -1.11
C SER A 16 -58.65 -4.03 0.29
N GLY A 17 -58.40 -3.19 1.29
CA GLY A 17 -58.40 -1.74 1.34
C GLY A 17 -58.14 -1.21 2.75
N ARG A 18 -57.84 0.10 2.79
CA ARG A 18 -58.10 1.09 3.86
C ARG A 18 -57.48 0.95 5.26
N ARG A 19 -56.60 1.93 5.52
CA ARG A 19 -56.46 2.81 6.70
C ARG A 19 -57.48 2.65 7.83
N ILE A 20 -56.96 2.58 9.06
CA ILE A 20 -57.58 3.16 10.26
C ILE A 20 -56.49 3.92 11.05
N SER A 21 -56.84 5.13 11.44
CA SER A 21 -56.13 6.03 12.36
C SER A 21 -56.94 6.08 13.66
N ALA A 22 -56.29 6.08 14.83
CA ALA A 22 -56.43 7.13 15.86
C ALA A 22 -55.99 6.67 17.27
N SER A 23 -55.38 7.64 17.98
CA SER A 23 -55.43 7.94 19.43
C SER A 23 -54.69 7.11 20.50
N SER A 24 -53.72 7.80 21.12
CA SER A 24 -53.03 7.68 22.44
C SER A 24 -54.00 7.67 23.66
N PRO A 25 -53.58 7.68 24.98
CA PRO A 25 -52.24 7.88 25.57
C PRO A 25 -51.89 7.08 26.88
N SER A 26 -50.72 7.43 27.46
CA SER A 26 -50.29 7.29 28.89
C SER A 26 -49.69 5.93 29.30
N GLN A 27 -48.65 5.78 30.12
CA GLN A 27 -47.93 6.65 31.06
C GLN A 27 -46.42 6.31 31.03
N GLN A 28 -45.56 7.34 31.03
CA GLN A 28 -44.14 7.22 31.41
C GLN A 28 -44.02 7.40 32.93
N GLN A 29 -43.42 6.44 33.61
CA GLN A 29 -43.09 6.56 35.03
C GLN A 29 -41.61 6.96 35.16
N MET A 30 -41.39 8.23 35.53
CA MET A 30 -40.10 8.75 36.00
C MET A 30 -39.81 8.18 37.38
N LEU A 31 -38.62 7.62 37.58
CA LEU A 31 -38.01 7.47 38.90
C LEU A 31 -36.88 8.49 39.03
N ARG A 32 -37.19 9.59 39.73
CA ARG A 32 -36.23 10.49 40.34
C ARG A 32 -35.76 9.86 41.64
N HIS A 33 -34.46 9.71 41.88
CA HIS A 33 -33.92 9.53 43.22
C HIS A 33 -32.90 10.62 43.53
N SER A 34 -33.13 11.22 44.70
CA SER A 34 -32.54 12.42 45.28
C SER A 34 -31.13 12.20 45.80
N ALA A 35 -30.29 13.22 45.65
CA ALA A 35 -29.03 13.36 46.34
C ALA A 35 -29.23 13.86 47.79
N GLN A 36 -28.46 13.31 48.74
CA GLN A 36 -27.90 14.04 49.88
C GLN A 36 -26.52 13.45 50.27
N PRO A 37 -25.60 14.26 50.85
CA PRO A 37 -24.16 13.97 50.89
C PRO A 37 -23.67 13.46 52.25
N LEU A 38 -22.53 12.76 52.26
CA LEU A 38 -21.78 12.37 53.47
C LEU A 38 -20.26 12.61 53.27
N PRO A 39 -19.49 12.76 54.36
CA PRO A 39 -18.46 13.79 54.46
C PRO A 39 -17.05 13.35 54.03
N PHE A 40 -16.24 14.37 53.73
CA PHE A 40 -14.80 14.30 53.47
C PHE A 40 -14.04 13.56 54.58
N SER A 41 -13.26 12.54 54.18
CA SER A 41 -12.13 12.04 54.95
C SER A 41 -10.87 12.17 54.09
N ARG A 42 -9.91 12.96 54.59
CA ARG A 42 -8.58 13.13 54.02
C ARG A 42 -7.77 11.86 54.28
N SER A 43 -7.40 11.12 53.25
CA SER A 43 -6.27 10.18 53.31
C SER A 43 -5.15 10.68 52.39
N ALA A 44 -3.98 10.80 53.01
CA ALA A 44 -2.76 11.27 52.38
C ALA A 44 -2.19 10.20 51.43
N PHE A 45 -1.76 10.64 50.25
CA PHE A 45 -0.97 9.84 49.31
C PHE A 45 0.43 9.55 49.87
N PRO A 46 0.91 8.30 49.87
CA PRO A 46 2.33 8.04 49.95
C PRO A 46 2.95 7.93 48.55
N ARG A 47 3.91 8.82 48.31
CA ARG A 47 5.21 8.65 47.64
C ARG A 47 5.31 7.89 46.30
N ALA A 48 5.79 8.66 45.33
CA ALA A 48 6.54 8.30 44.13
C ALA A 48 7.19 6.90 44.15
N VAL A 49 6.80 6.08 43.17
CA VAL A 49 7.59 4.94 42.71
C VAL A 49 8.65 5.49 41.75
N ALA A 50 9.91 5.53 42.20
CA ALA A 50 11.04 5.83 41.35
C ALA A 50 11.12 4.75 40.25
N SER A 51 10.96 5.15 38.98
CA SER A 51 11.29 4.27 37.86
C SER A 51 12.82 4.12 37.83
N ARG A 52 13.30 2.92 38.16
CA ARG A 52 14.66 2.53 37.78
C ARG A 52 14.65 2.32 36.27
N ALA A 53 14.98 3.36 35.51
CA ALA A 53 15.44 3.19 34.15
C ALA A 53 16.76 2.41 34.20
N ALA A 54 16.67 1.09 34.02
CA ALA A 54 17.85 0.30 33.71
C ALA A 54 18.33 0.76 32.34
N ALA A 55 19.43 1.51 32.30
CA ALA A 55 20.15 1.80 31.09
C ALA A 55 20.68 0.48 30.53
N LEU A 56 19.93 -0.13 29.62
CA LEU A 56 20.44 -1.19 28.75
C LEU A 56 21.47 -0.53 27.84
N SER A 57 22.76 -0.69 28.16
CA SER A 57 23.81 -0.46 27.19
C SER A 57 23.66 -1.53 26.13
N THR A 58 22.96 -1.21 25.04
CA THR A 58 22.99 -2.04 23.84
C THR A 58 24.40 -1.92 23.26
N VAL A 59 25.24 -2.90 23.58
CA VAL A 59 26.38 -3.22 22.74
C VAL A 59 25.77 -3.65 21.42
N ARG A 60 25.62 -2.71 20.47
CA ARG A 60 25.18 -3.00 19.11
C ARG A 60 26.31 -3.85 18.54
N ALA A 61 26.13 -5.18 18.56
CA ALA A 61 27.02 -6.09 17.86
C ALA A 61 27.18 -5.53 16.45
N GLU A 62 28.42 -5.35 16.01
CA GLU A 62 28.69 -4.85 14.67
C GLU A 62 28.04 -5.82 13.69
N ALA A 63 26.96 -5.36 13.06
CA ALA A 63 26.19 -6.17 12.13
C ALA A 63 27.15 -6.66 11.04
N LYS A 64 27.23 -7.98 10.85
CA LYS A 64 28.11 -8.55 9.84
C LYS A 64 27.70 -7.99 8.49
N LYS A 65 28.63 -7.33 7.79
CA LYS A 65 28.41 -6.85 6.43
C LYS A 65 27.92 -8.00 5.55
N LYS A 66 26.80 -7.77 4.87
CA LYS A 66 26.16 -8.70 3.93
C LYS A 66 26.28 -8.19 2.50
N SER A 67 26.33 -9.11 1.55
CA SER A 67 26.18 -8.83 0.14
C SER A 67 24.74 -9.13 -0.28
N VAL A 68 24.04 -8.14 -0.84
CA VAL A 68 22.62 -8.21 -1.18
C VAL A 68 22.41 -7.97 -2.67
N LEU A 69 21.72 -8.89 -3.32
CA LEU A 69 21.21 -8.73 -4.68
C LEU A 69 19.74 -8.30 -4.63
N ILE A 70 19.40 -7.24 -5.35
CA ILE A 70 18.02 -6.76 -5.53
C ILE A 70 17.67 -6.95 -7.01
N VAL A 71 16.79 -7.90 -7.32
CA VAL A 71 16.19 -8.05 -8.64
C VAL A 71 14.99 -7.10 -8.71
N ASN A 72 15.17 -5.98 -9.41
CA ASN A 72 14.24 -4.86 -9.43
C ASN A 72 13.45 -4.82 -10.74
N THR A 73 12.14 -4.58 -10.63
CA THR A 73 11.31 -4.33 -11.80
C THR A 73 11.73 -3.04 -12.54
N ASN A 74 11.48 -2.98 -13.84
CA ASN A 74 11.80 -1.82 -14.68
C ASN A 74 10.63 -0.84 -14.86
N SER A 75 9.52 -1.04 -14.16
CA SER A 75 8.33 -0.20 -14.33
C SER A 75 7.35 -0.29 -13.16
N GLY A 76 6.43 0.67 -13.13
CA GLY A 76 5.34 0.73 -12.16
C GLY A 76 5.79 1.10 -10.75
N GLY A 77 4.81 1.22 -9.86
CA GLY A 77 5.03 1.70 -8.49
C GLY A 77 5.97 0.82 -7.65
N HIS A 78 6.27 -0.41 -8.04
CA HIS A 78 7.22 -1.27 -7.31
C HIS A 78 8.68 -0.91 -7.63
N ALA A 79 8.97 -0.21 -8.73
CA ALA A 79 10.35 0.14 -9.10
C ALA A 79 11.08 0.92 -7.99
N VAL A 80 10.34 1.75 -7.24
CA VAL A 80 10.86 2.59 -6.16
C VAL A 80 11.27 1.79 -4.92
N ILE A 81 10.70 0.59 -4.72
CA ILE A 81 11.06 -0.30 -3.59
C ILE A 81 12.54 -0.67 -3.65
N GLY A 82 13.01 -1.17 -4.80
CA GLY A 82 14.41 -1.57 -4.95
C GLY A 82 15.38 -0.41 -4.78
N PHE A 83 15.01 0.80 -5.21
CA PHE A 83 15.82 2.00 -5.04
C PHE A 83 15.98 2.37 -3.56
N TYR A 84 14.89 2.50 -2.80
CA TYR A 84 14.98 2.86 -1.38
C TYR A 84 15.59 1.75 -0.53
N PHE A 85 15.30 0.48 -0.86
CA PHE A 85 15.89 -0.64 -0.14
C PHE A 85 17.41 -0.70 -0.35
N ALA A 86 17.88 -0.45 -1.58
CA ALA A 86 19.31 -0.31 -1.84
C ALA A 86 19.95 0.83 -1.03
N LYS A 87 19.30 2.00 -0.96
CA LYS A 87 19.79 3.14 -0.15
C LYS A 87 19.88 2.79 1.33
N GLU A 88 18.85 2.16 1.88
CA GLU A 88 18.81 1.74 3.28
C GLU A 88 19.95 0.77 3.61
N LEU A 89 20.15 -0.24 2.77
CA LEU A 89 21.22 -1.23 2.94
C LEU A 89 22.63 -0.65 2.78
N LEU A 90 22.83 0.24 1.81
CA LEU A 90 24.11 0.93 1.63
C LEU A 90 24.43 1.83 2.83
N ALA A 91 23.43 2.54 3.36
CA ALA A 91 23.58 3.35 4.57
C ALA A 91 23.91 2.50 5.81
N ALA A 92 23.40 1.26 5.87
CA ALA A 92 23.76 0.28 6.89
C ALA A 92 25.11 -0.42 6.65
N GLY A 93 25.82 -0.11 5.56
CA GLY A 93 27.16 -0.62 5.26
C GLY A 93 27.21 -1.95 4.49
N HIS A 94 26.07 -2.47 4.04
CA HIS A 94 26.00 -3.66 3.20
C HIS A 94 26.57 -3.40 1.79
N ALA A 95 27.03 -4.45 1.13
CA ALA A 95 27.32 -4.41 -0.30
C ALA A 95 26.02 -4.67 -1.07
N VAL A 96 25.67 -3.81 -2.03
CA VAL A 96 24.39 -3.92 -2.76
C VAL A 96 24.64 -3.96 -4.26
N THR A 97 24.03 -4.93 -4.92
CA THR A 97 23.88 -4.98 -6.38
C THR A 97 22.40 -4.91 -6.74
N VAL A 98 22.01 -3.96 -7.59
CA VAL A 98 20.64 -3.86 -8.13
C VAL A 98 20.65 -4.33 -9.57
N LEU A 99 20.01 -5.47 -9.83
CA LEU A 99 19.72 -5.97 -11.18
C LEU A 99 18.37 -5.42 -11.62
N THR A 100 18.35 -4.53 -12.61
CA THR A 100 17.11 -4.00 -13.18
C THR A 100 16.75 -4.70 -14.48
N VAL A 101 15.48 -5.10 -14.63
CA VAL A 101 15.03 -5.83 -15.82
C VAL A 101 15.19 -5.03 -17.11
N GLY A 102 15.77 -5.64 -18.14
CA GLY A 102 15.86 -5.07 -19.48
C GLY A 102 17.18 -4.36 -19.74
N ASP A 103 17.14 -3.23 -20.45
CA ASP A 103 18.32 -2.54 -21.00
C ASP A 103 18.48 -1.14 -20.38
N GLU A 104 19.72 -0.79 -20.01
CA GLU A 104 20.11 0.52 -19.50
C GLU A 104 19.76 1.67 -20.45
N ALA A 105 19.84 1.45 -21.77
CA ALA A 105 19.57 2.47 -22.78
C ALA A 105 18.07 2.78 -22.97
N SER A 106 17.17 2.03 -22.31
CA SER A 106 15.72 2.23 -22.45
C SER A 106 15.27 3.60 -21.95
N ASP A 107 14.29 4.21 -22.64
CA ASP A 107 13.66 5.46 -22.20
C ASP A 107 13.02 5.37 -20.80
N LYS A 108 12.68 4.16 -20.34
CA LYS A 108 12.23 3.94 -18.96
C LYS A 108 13.29 4.37 -17.94
N MET A 109 14.56 4.17 -18.25
CA MET A 109 15.69 4.45 -17.35
C MET A 109 15.95 5.95 -17.17
N LYS A 110 15.40 6.78 -18.07
CA LYS A 110 15.43 8.25 -17.96
C LYS A 110 14.42 8.80 -16.96
N LYS A 111 13.55 7.95 -16.41
CA LYS A 111 12.49 8.35 -15.46
C LYS A 111 12.84 7.90 -14.04
N PRO A 112 12.34 8.58 -13.01
CA PRO A 112 12.45 8.09 -11.64
C PRO A 112 11.83 6.69 -11.47
N PRO A 113 12.37 5.87 -10.55
CA PRO A 113 13.55 6.14 -9.73
C PRO A 113 14.89 5.92 -10.49
N PHE A 114 14.87 5.34 -11.69
CA PHE A 114 16.07 4.93 -12.44
C PHE A 114 17.01 6.10 -12.78
N SER A 115 16.46 7.27 -13.11
CA SER A 115 17.24 8.49 -13.35
C SER A 115 18.06 8.96 -12.13
N ARG A 116 17.81 8.38 -10.96
CA ARG A 116 18.48 8.66 -9.69
C ARG A 116 19.44 7.55 -9.26
N PHE A 117 19.66 6.53 -10.09
CA PHE A 117 20.55 5.41 -9.73
C PHE A 117 22.01 5.81 -9.53
N SER A 118 22.42 6.98 -10.03
CA SER A 118 23.70 7.60 -9.67
C SER A 118 23.83 7.87 -8.17
N GLU A 119 22.74 8.06 -7.44
CA GLU A 119 22.76 8.12 -5.97
C GLU A 119 23.20 6.78 -5.35
N LEU A 120 22.84 5.65 -5.97
CA LEU A 120 23.24 4.32 -5.49
C LEU A 120 24.71 4.06 -5.77
N THR A 121 25.17 4.33 -6.99
CA THR A 121 26.57 4.12 -7.37
C THR A 121 27.50 5.08 -6.64
N GLY A 122 27.09 6.33 -6.44
CA GLY A 122 27.80 7.31 -5.61
C GLY A 122 27.92 6.88 -4.14
N ALA A 123 26.97 6.09 -3.64
CA ALA A 123 27.01 5.48 -2.31
C ALA A 123 27.75 4.12 -2.27
N GLY A 124 28.40 3.71 -3.37
CA GLY A 124 29.18 2.47 -3.46
C GLY A 124 28.40 1.22 -3.86
N GLY A 125 27.13 1.37 -4.26
CA GLY A 125 26.33 0.29 -4.84
C GLY A 125 26.70 -0.02 -6.29
N LYS A 126 26.34 -1.22 -6.76
CA LYS A 126 26.44 -1.64 -8.16
C LYS A 126 25.05 -1.67 -8.79
N THR A 127 24.91 -1.16 -10.00
CA THR A 127 23.69 -1.30 -10.81
C THR A 127 24.02 -2.07 -12.08
N VAL A 128 23.21 -3.07 -12.42
CA VAL A 128 23.32 -3.87 -13.63
C VAL A 128 21.95 -4.04 -14.28
N TRP A 129 21.94 -4.35 -15.57
CA TRP A 129 20.74 -4.52 -16.37
C TRP A 129 20.78 -5.86 -17.08
N GLY A 130 19.64 -6.54 -17.18
CA GLY A 130 19.58 -7.84 -17.84
C GLY A 130 18.26 -8.55 -17.65
N ASP A 131 18.22 -9.82 -18.06
CA ASP A 131 17.08 -10.71 -17.87
C ASP A 131 17.22 -11.47 -16.54
N PRO A 132 16.26 -11.36 -15.60
CA PRO A 132 16.23 -12.16 -14.38
C PRO A 132 16.21 -13.68 -14.61
N SER A 133 15.79 -14.15 -15.80
CA SER A 133 15.84 -15.57 -16.15
C SER A 133 17.28 -16.11 -16.24
N ASP A 134 18.27 -15.23 -16.46
CA ASP A 134 19.71 -15.51 -16.45
C ASP A 134 20.44 -14.54 -15.51
N VAL A 135 20.01 -14.54 -14.25
CA VAL A 135 20.57 -13.69 -13.18
C VAL A 135 22.09 -13.85 -13.04
N GLY A 136 22.63 -15.06 -13.23
CA GLY A 136 24.05 -15.35 -13.12
C GLY A 136 24.88 -14.60 -14.18
N ALA A 137 24.43 -14.62 -15.44
CA ALA A 137 25.06 -13.82 -16.49
C ALA A 137 24.92 -12.31 -16.22
N ALA A 138 23.72 -11.87 -15.80
CA ALA A 138 23.42 -10.45 -15.62
C ALA A 138 24.27 -9.78 -14.51
N VAL A 139 24.58 -10.49 -13.43
CA VAL A 139 25.40 -9.94 -12.33
C VAL A 139 26.91 -10.07 -12.55
N GLY A 140 27.32 -10.83 -13.57
CA GLY A 140 28.72 -11.00 -13.98
C GLY A 140 29.59 -11.77 -12.98
N GLY A 141 29.00 -12.69 -12.20
CA GLY A 141 29.70 -13.42 -11.15
C GLY A 141 29.03 -14.74 -10.79
N GLY A 142 29.81 -15.66 -10.20
CA GLY A 142 29.31 -16.93 -9.68
C GLY A 142 28.56 -16.77 -8.35
N ALA A 143 27.49 -17.55 -8.21
CA ALA A 143 26.75 -17.98 -7.03
C ALA A 143 27.16 -17.49 -5.61
N SER A 144 28.41 -17.66 -5.20
CA SER A 144 28.88 -17.44 -3.82
C SER A 144 29.03 -15.96 -3.41
N ALA A 145 28.50 -15.03 -4.20
CA ALA A 145 28.71 -13.60 -4.05
C ALA A 145 27.64 -12.87 -3.20
N PHE A 146 26.51 -13.52 -2.87
CA PHE A 146 25.40 -12.87 -2.17
C PHE A 146 24.91 -13.67 -0.96
N ASP A 147 24.73 -12.99 0.16
CA ASP A 147 24.14 -13.54 1.38
C ASP A 147 22.60 -13.50 1.30
N VAL A 148 22.06 -12.49 0.62
CA VAL A 148 20.61 -12.21 0.50
C VAL A 148 20.24 -11.88 -0.93
N VAL A 149 19.08 -12.38 -1.38
CA VAL A 149 18.43 -11.99 -2.64
C VAL A 149 17.05 -11.44 -2.33
N LEU A 150 16.70 -10.28 -2.88
CA LEU A 150 15.33 -9.77 -2.93
C LEU A 150 14.83 -9.85 -4.38
N ASP A 151 13.72 -10.56 -4.61
CA ASP A 151 12.95 -10.45 -5.84
C ASP A 151 11.82 -9.43 -5.67
N ASN A 152 11.95 -8.28 -6.32
CA ASN A 152 10.95 -7.22 -6.44
C ASN A 152 10.39 -7.10 -7.87
N ASN A 153 10.54 -8.15 -8.69
CA ASN A 153 10.13 -8.13 -10.08
C ASN A 153 8.99 -9.11 -10.38
N GLY A 154 9.13 -10.36 -9.95
CA GLY A 154 8.23 -11.43 -10.33
C GLY A 154 6.83 -11.29 -9.73
N LYS A 155 5.81 -11.71 -10.49
CA LYS A 155 4.39 -11.64 -10.10
C LYS A 155 3.72 -13.02 -10.08
N ASP A 156 4.44 -14.02 -10.57
CA ASP A 156 4.04 -15.41 -10.72
C ASP A 156 5.28 -16.30 -10.62
N LEU A 157 5.02 -17.60 -10.56
CA LEU A 157 6.07 -18.59 -10.35
C LEU A 157 7.01 -18.69 -11.55
N ASP A 158 6.55 -18.46 -12.78
CA ASP A 158 7.41 -18.56 -13.96
C ASP A 158 8.46 -17.44 -13.98
N ALA A 159 8.11 -16.25 -13.51
CA ALA A 159 9.03 -15.13 -13.38
C ALA A 159 10.02 -15.28 -12.21
N VAL A 160 9.59 -15.81 -11.06
CA VAL A 160 10.41 -15.87 -9.83
C VAL A 160 11.28 -17.12 -9.78
N ARG A 161 10.80 -18.24 -10.32
CA ARG A 161 11.49 -19.54 -10.22
C ARG A 161 12.95 -19.51 -10.70
N PRO A 162 13.31 -18.90 -11.85
CA PRO A 162 14.71 -18.85 -12.28
C PRO A 162 15.63 -18.16 -11.25
N VAL A 163 15.16 -17.06 -10.66
CA VAL A 163 15.92 -16.31 -9.64
C VAL A 163 16.04 -17.11 -8.35
N ALA A 164 14.95 -17.75 -7.91
CA ALA A 164 14.90 -18.56 -6.70
C ALA A 164 15.75 -19.85 -6.81
N ASP A 165 15.64 -20.58 -7.93
CA ASP A 165 16.45 -21.77 -8.21
C ASP A 165 17.94 -21.40 -8.26
N TRP A 166 18.29 -20.30 -8.96
CA TRP A 166 19.66 -19.81 -8.98
C TRP A 166 20.15 -19.44 -7.58
N ALA A 167 19.38 -18.69 -6.80
CA ALA A 167 19.76 -18.27 -5.45
C ALA A 167 19.98 -19.50 -4.55
N LYS A 168 19.10 -20.51 -4.65
CA LYS A 168 19.22 -21.75 -3.88
C LYS A 168 20.45 -22.56 -4.28
N ALA A 169 20.64 -22.80 -5.58
CA ALA A 169 21.82 -23.49 -6.11
C ALA A 169 23.12 -22.76 -5.77
N SER A 170 23.03 -21.44 -5.58
CA SER A 170 24.15 -20.57 -5.25
C SER A 170 24.50 -20.52 -3.75
N GLY A 171 23.69 -21.14 -2.89
CA GLY A 171 23.92 -21.13 -1.45
C GLY A 171 23.52 -19.83 -0.74
N VAL A 172 22.63 -19.03 -1.35
CA VAL A 172 22.09 -17.81 -0.72
C VAL A 172 21.37 -18.18 0.58
N GLY A 173 21.71 -17.50 1.67
CA GLY A 173 21.19 -17.79 3.00
C GLY A 173 19.77 -17.27 3.25
N GLN A 174 19.35 -16.23 2.51
CA GLN A 174 18.03 -15.63 2.66
C GLN A 174 17.46 -15.15 1.33
N PHE A 175 16.22 -15.56 1.04
CA PHE A 175 15.45 -15.11 -0.12
C PHE A 175 14.24 -14.29 0.31
N LEU A 176 14.19 -13.03 -0.10
CA LEU A 176 13.08 -12.12 0.18
C LEU A 176 12.24 -11.94 -1.09
N PHE A 177 10.93 -11.87 -0.95
CA PHE A 177 10.02 -11.69 -2.08
C PHE A 177 9.04 -10.54 -1.84
N ILE A 178 8.91 -9.64 -2.82
CA ILE A 178 7.83 -8.64 -2.83
C ILE A 178 6.58 -9.25 -3.46
N SER A 179 5.69 -9.71 -2.60
CA SER A 179 4.34 -10.17 -2.91
C SER A 179 3.38 -8.97 -3.05
N SER A 180 2.10 -9.15 -2.76
CA SER A 180 1.12 -8.07 -2.77
C SER A 180 -0.02 -8.33 -1.79
N ALA A 181 -0.39 -7.33 -0.99
CA ALA A 181 -1.62 -7.40 -0.20
C ALA A 181 -2.88 -7.30 -1.10
N GLY A 182 -2.72 -6.99 -2.39
CA GLY A 182 -3.79 -7.02 -3.38
C GLY A 182 -4.42 -8.40 -3.61
N ILE A 183 -3.76 -9.47 -3.14
CA ILE A 183 -4.18 -10.86 -3.29
C ILE A 183 -5.20 -11.31 -2.24
N TYR A 184 -5.38 -10.58 -1.14
CA TYR A 184 -6.41 -10.91 -0.15
C TYR A 184 -7.80 -10.95 -0.79
N LYS A 185 -8.63 -11.90 -0.34
CA LYS A 185 -10.07 -11.92 -0.61
C LYS A 185 -10.75 -10.88 0.28
N PRO A 186 -11.85 -10.24 -0.15
CA PRO A 186 -12.62 -9.35 0.73
C PRO A 186 -12.94 -10.04 2.06
N THR A 187 -12.89 -9.28 3.15
CA THR A 187 -13.19 -9.74 4.51
C THR A 187 -14.28 -8.87 5.13
N ASP A 188 -15.07 -9.45 6.02
CA ASP A 188 -16.06 -8.74 6.84
C ASP A 188 -15.40 -8.11 8.09
N GLU A 189 -14.17 -8.50 8.43
CA GLU A 189 -13.41 -8.06 9.61
C GLU A 189 -12.08 -7.40 9.21
N PRO A 190 -12.09 -6.21 8.56
CA PRO A 190 -10.85 -5.52 8.26
C PRO A 190 -10.26 -4.84 9.53
N PRO A 191 -8.95 -4.59 9.62
CA PRO A 191 -7.90 -4.74 8.60
C PRO A 191 -7.53 -6.19 8.29
N HIS A 192 -6.97 -6.41 7.09
CA HIS A 192 -6.30 -7.67 6.80
C HIS A 192 -5.07 -7.89 7.69
N VAL A 193 -4.88 -9.14 8.12
CA VAL A 193 -3.68 -9.61 8.80
C VAL A 193 -3.06 -10.78 8.05
N GLU A 194 -1.81 -11.10 8.37
CA GLU A 194 -1.13 -12.25 7.77
C GLU A 194 -1.82 -13.55 8.19
N GLY A 195 -2.14 -14.42 7.20
CA GLY A 195 -2.94 -15.63 7.41
C GLY A 195 -4.38 -15.55 6.88
N ASP A 196 -4.89 -14.34 6.61
CA ASP A 196 -6.21 -14.17 5.99
C ASP A 196 -6.30 -14.81 4.61
N ALA A 197 -7.52 -15.16 4.22
CA ALA A 197 -7.80 -15.83 2.95
C ALA A 197 -7.31 -15.01 1.75
N VAL A 198 -6.54 -15.66 0.89
CA VAL A 198 -6.01 -15.08 -0.36
C VAL A 198 -6.66 -15.70 -1.59
N LYS A 199 -6.59 -15.00 -2.72
CA LYS A 199 -6.99 -15.48 -4.03
C LYS A 199 -5.97 -16.53 -4.48
N GLU A 200 -6.34 -17.80 -4.41
CA GLU A 200 -5.46 -18.93 -4.81
C GLU A 200 -4.95 -18.81 -6.25
N SER A 201 -5.72 -18.16 -7.13
CA SER A 201 -5.32 -17.89 -8.52
C SER A 201 -4.30 -16.77 -8.69
N ALA A 202 -3.93 -16.05 -7.63
CA ALA A 202 -2.91 -15.00 -7.71
C ALA A 202 -1.52 -15.62 -7.77
N GLY A 203 -0.73 -15.26 -8.79
CA GLY A 203 0.61 -15.82 -9.01
C GLY A 203 1.55 -15.73 -7.79
N HIS A 204 1.46 -14.64 -7.01
CA HIS A 204 2.23 -14.48 -5.77
C HIS A 204 1.98 -15.60 -4.75
N VAL A 205 0.79 -16.20 -4.69
CA VAL A 205 0.49 -17.32 -3.78
C VAL A 205 1.30 -18.57 -4.19
N ALA A 206 1.37 -18.86 -5.48
CA ALA A 206 2.18 -19.97 -5.99
C ALA A 206 3.68 -19.76 -5.71
N VAL A 207 4.15 -18.51 -5.80
CA VAL A 207 5.52 -18.14 -5.42
C VAL A 207 5.77 -18.37 -3.94
N GLU A 208 4.90 -17.86 -3.05
CA GLU A 208 5.06 -18.02 -1.60
C GLU A 208 5.12 -19.50 -1.19
N SER A 209 4.25 -20.35 -1.74
CA SER A 209 4.29 -21.80 -1.50
C SER A 209 5.58 -22.44 -1.99
N TYR A 210 6.03 -22.10 -3.20
CA TYR A 210 7.26 -22.63 -3.75
C TYR A 210 8.50 -22.20 -2.96
N LEU A 211 8.59 -20.94 -2.53
CA LEU A 211 9.68 -20.46 -1.67
C LEU A 211 9.71 -21.21 -0.33
N ALA A 212 8.54 -21.52 0.25
CA ALA A 212 8.43 -22.31 1.46
C ALA A 212 8.96 -23.74 1.31
N GLU A 213 8.82 -24.33 0.13
CA GLU A 213 9.36 -25.65 -0.19
C GLU A 213 10.88 -25.61 -0.42
N GLN A 214 11.38 -24.60 -1.15
CA GLN A 214 12.79 -24.54 -1.55
C GLN A 214 13.73 -24.05 -0.45
N PHE A 215 13.32 -23.07 0.34
CA PHE A 215 14.18 -22.39 1.31
C PHE A 215 13.95 -22.93 2.73
N THR A 216 14.40 -24.17 2.94
CA THR A 216 14.39 -24.87 4.24
C THR A 216 15.81 -25.13 4.75
N GLY A 217 15.94 -25.47 6.04
CA GLY A 217 17.22 -25.83 6.66
C GLY A 217 18.16 -24.63 6.84
N SER A 218 19.32 -24.65 6.16
CA SER A 218 20.37 -23.62 6.27
C SER A 218 20.10 -22.35 5.47
N SER A 219 18.98 -22.29 4.74
CA SER A 219 18.52 -21.12 3.99
C SER A 219 17.09 -20.77 4.43
N SER A 220 16.73 -19.50 4.35
CA SER A 220 15.42 -18.99 4.78
C SER A 220 14.74 -18.17 3.69
N TRP A 221 13.43 -17.95 3.84
CA TRP A 221 12.67 -17.04 3.01
C TRP A 221 11.78 -16.11 3.84
N ALA A 222 11.38 -14.99 3.27
CA ALA A 222 10.29 -14.16 3.77
C ALA A 222 9.56 -13.46 2.61
N SER A 223 8.25 -13.25 2.76
CA SER A 223 7.42 -12.56 1.76
C SER A 223 6.85 -11.27 2.33
N PHE A 224 6.79 -10.22 1.51
CA PHE A 224 6.40 -8.87 1.88
C PHE A 224 5.25 -8.42 0.99
N ARG A 225 4.11 -8.08 1.59
CA ARG A 225 2.85 -7.75 0.90
C ARG A 225 2.58 -6.25 1.00
N PRO A 226 3.16 -5.41 0.11
CA PRO A 226 2.84 -3.99 0.06
C PRO A 226 1.43 -3.72 -0.49
N GLN A 227 0.94 -2.52 -0.21
CA GLN A 227 -0.25 -1.92 -0.82
C GLN A 227 0.12 -0.67 -1.64
N TYR A 228 -0.69 0.38 -1.59
CA TYR A 228 -0.35 1.65 -2.19
C TYR A 228 0.80 2.30 -1.44
N MET A 229 1.72 2.86 -2.21
CA MET A 229 2.93 3.46 -1.68
C MET A 229 3.16 4.84 -2.26
N ILE A 230 3.73 5.71 -1.43
CA ILE A 230 4.23 7.03 -1.82
C ILE A 230 5.74 7.08 -1.62
N GLY A 231 6.34 8.12 -2.19
CA GLY A 231 7.72 8.48 -1.91
C GLY A 231 8.35 9.17 -3.10
N SER A 232 9.40 9.93 -2.79
CA SER A 232 10.17 10.66 -3.79
C SER A 232 10.66 9.72 -4.90
N GLY A 233 10.41 10.09 -6.16
CA GLY A 233 10.76 9.27 -7.32
C GLY A 233 9.85 8.06 -7.59
N ASN A 234 8.73 7.90 -6.89
CA ASN A 234 7.66 7.01 -7.34
C ASN A 234 7.09 7.51 -8.68
N ASN A 235 6.95 6.61 -9.64
CA ASN A 235 6.51 6.93 -11.00
C ASN A 235 5.06 6.50 -11.29
N LYS A 236 4.33 6.12 -10.24
CA LYS A 236 2.91 5.85 -10.31
C LYS A 236 2.14 7.10 -9.89
N ASP A 237 1.36 7.64 -10.83
CA ASP A 237 0.52 8.82 -10.64
C ASP A 237 -0.71 8.51 -9.78
N CYS A 238 -0.53 8.45 -8.46
CA CYS A 238 -1.64 8.32 -7.50
C CYS A 238 -1.94 9.68 -6.86
N GLU A 239 -0.93 10.35 -6.30
CA GLU A 239 -1.08 11.62 -5.61
C GLU A 239 -1.25 12.77 -6.60
N GLU A 240 -0.53 12.69 -7.73
CA GLU A 240 -0.64 13.60 -8.86
C GLU A 240 -2.10 13.75 -9.32
N TRP A 241 -2.87 12.66 -9.30
CA TRP A 241 -4.27 12.68 -9.69
C TRP A 241 -5.09 13.63 -8.79
N PHE A 242 -4.79 13.71 -7.48
CA PHE A 242 -5.43 14.68 -6.59
C PHE A 242 -4.88 16.09 -6.82
N PHE A 243 -3.57 16.24 -6.87
CA PHE A 243 -2.92 17.53 -7.04
C PHE A 243 -3.34 18.22 -8.33
N ASP A 244 -3.45 17.49 -9.44
CA ASP A 244 -3.88 18.02 -10.74
C ASP A 244 -5.22 18.75 -10.68
N ARG A 245 -6.15 18.26 -9.85
CA ARG A 245 -7.47 18.87 -9.63
C ARG A 245 -7.38 20.03 -8.64
N ILE A 246 -6.70 19.83 -7.52
CA ILE A 246 -6.57 20.80 -6.44
C ILE A 246 -5.91 22.10 -6.93
N VAL A 247 -4.77 22.02 -7.63
CA VAL A 247 -4.04 23.22 -8.09
C VAL A 247 -4.76 23.99 -9.18
N ARG A 248 -5.75 23.35 -9.85
CA ARG A 248 -6.60 23.97 -10.87
C ARG A 248 -7.96 24.41 -10.34
N GLY A 249 -8.17 24.36 -9.02
CA GLY A 249 -9.44 24.72 -8.38
C GLY A 249 -10.61 23.82 -8.79
N ARG A 250 -10.33 22.61 -9.26
CA ARG A 250 -11.37 21.65 -9.69
C ARG A 250 -11.79 20.76 -8.51
N PRO A 251 -13.07 20.32 -8.47
CA PRO A 251 -13.51 19.33 -7.48
C PRO A 251 -12.77 18.01 -7.64
N VAL A 252 -12.54 17.34 -6.51
CA VAL A 252 -12.03 15.96 -6.48
C VAL A 252 -13.21 14.98 -6.53
N LEU A 253 -13.22 14.14 -7.55
CA LEU A 253 -14.32 13.21 -7.83
C LEU A 253 -14.06 11.86 -7.18
N ILE A 254 -14.81 11.52 -6.13
CA ILE A 254 -14.60 10.28 -5.36
C ILE A 254 -15.76 9.31 -5.63
N PRO A 255 -15.49 8.09 -6.11
CA PRO A 255 -16.56 7.12 -6.34
C PRO A 255 -17.13 6.62 -5.00
N GLY A 256 -18.44 6.38 -4.96
CA GLY A 256 -19.13 5.95 -3.74
C GLY A 256 -19.24 7.09 -2.72
N ASN A 257 -19.18 6.76 -1.43
CA ASN A 257 -19.31 7.73 -0.33
C ASN A 257 -17.96 8.23 0.23
N GLY A 258 -16.84 7.79 -0.34
CA GLY A 258 -15.50 8.20 0.04
C GLY A 258 -14.98 7.71 1.40
N MET A 259 -15.76 6.90 2.12
CA MET A 259 -15.39 6.37 3.44
C MET A 259 -14.62 5.05 3.38
N GLN A 260 -14.35 4.54 2.18
CA GLN A 260 -13.50 3.37 1.97
C GLN A 260 -12.09 3.67 2.50
N LEU A 261 -11.54 2.72 3.25
CA LEU A 261 -10.24 2.84 3.92
C LEU A 261 -9.14 2.16 3.11
N THR A 262 -7.98 2.81 3.01
CA THR A 262 -6.79 2.20 2.41
C THR A 262 -5.51 2.58 3.13
N ASN A 263 -4.49 1.73 3.13
CA ASN A 263 -3.16 2.16 3.56
C ASN A 263 -2.45 2.87 2.42
N ILE A 264 -1.84 4.00 2.75
CA ILE A 264 -0.84 4.66 1.93
C ILE A 264 0.46 4.62 2.73
N THR A 265 1.47 3.95 2.19
CA THR A 265 2.72 3.66 2.92
C THR A 265 3.88 4.38 2.27
N HIS A 266 4.68 5.09 3.05
CA HIS A 266 5.89 5.66 2.49
C HIS A 266 6.93 4.55 2.23
N VAL A 267 7.57 4.56 1.06
CA VAL A 267 8.55 3.54 0.67
C VAL A 267 9.74 3.44 1.64
N ARG A 268 10.12 4.54 2.31
CA ARG A 268 11.12 4.52 3.43
C ARG A 268 10.76 3.47 4.50
N ASP A 269 9.50 3.43 4.93
CA ASP A 269 9.06 2.49 5.97
C ASP A 269 9.08 1.04 5.44
N LEU A 270 8.63 0.81 4.21
CA LEU A 270 8.75 -0.49 3.55
C LEU A 270 10.20 -0.96 3.47
N SER A 271 11.12 -0.10 3.04
CA SER A 271 12.55 -0.40 2.95
C SER A 271 13.19 -0.65 4.31
N SER A 272 12.80 0.10 5.34
CA SER A 272 13.25 -0.15 6.71
C SER A 272 12.79 -1.51 7.23
N MET A 273 11.57 -1.95 6.91
CA MET A 273 11.05 -3.27 7.29
C MET A 273 11.85 -4.40 6.63
N LEU A 274 12.13 -4.26 5.33
CA LEU A 274 12.99 -5.20 4.60
C LEU A 274 14.41 -5.24 5.20
N ALA A 275 14.99 -4.08 5.55
CA ALA A 275 16.32 -4.02 6.15
C ALA A 275 16.38 -4.70 7.52
N VAL A 276 15.34 -4.54 8.37
CA VAL A 276 15.26 -5.28 9.62
C VAL A 276 15.16 -6.79 9.38
N ALA A 277 14.42 -7.23 8.35
CA ALA A 277 14.35 -8.64 7.99
C ALA A 277 15.70 -9.19 7.48
N VAL A 278 16.47 -8.39 6.74
CA VAL A 278 17.86 -8.71 6.39
C VAL A 278 18.68 -8.91 7.64
N GLU A 279 18.58 -8.03 8.63
CA GLU A 279 19.38 -8.12 9.87
C GLU A 279 18.92 -9.22 10.83
N SER A 280 17.66 -9.62 10.75
CA SER A 280 17.05 -10.60 11.64
C SER A 280 16.51 -11.83 10.87
N PRO A 281 17.36 -12.57 10.13
CA PRO A 281 16.91 -13.63 9.23
C PRO A 281 16.14 -14.74 9.96
N ASN A 282 16.54 -15.10 11.19
CA ASN A 282 15.82 -16.09 11.99
C ASN A 282 14.42 -15.62 12.39
N ALA A 283 14.25 -14.32 12.66
CA ALA A 283 12.96 -13.75 13.01
C ALA A 283 12.05 -13.63 11.78
N ALA A 284 12.64 -13.40 10.60
CA ALA A 284 11.92 -13.31 9.32
C ALA A 284 11.62 -14.67 8.68
N ALA A 285 12.39 -15.71 9.02
CA ALA A 285 12.36 -17.00 8.34
C ALA A 285 10.95 -17.63 8.32
N GLY A 286 10.49 -17.98 7.12
CA GLY A 286 9.22 -18.67 6.91
C GLY A 286 7.98 -17.80 7.09
N LYS A 287 8.14 -16.47 7.12
CA LYS A 287 7.03 -15.54 7.41
C LYS A 287 6.63 -14.70 6.22
N VAL A 288 5.36 -14.32 6.25
CA VAL A 288 4.76 -13.28 5.42
C VAL A 288 4.59 -12.03 6.29
N PHE A 289 4.80 -10.86 5.70
CA PHE A 289 4.67 -9.56 6.34
C PHE A 289 3.83 -8.62 5.49
N ASN A 290 2.78 -8.03 6.05
CA ASN A 290 2.09 -6.89 5.45
C ASN A 290 2.98 -5.65 5.53
N CYS A 291 3.34 -5.10 4.37
CA CYS A 291 4.19 -3.93 4.26
C CYS A 291 3.34 -2.68 4.10
N VAL A 292 2.70 -2.28 5.19
CA VAL A 292 1.74 -1.18 5.21
C VAL A 292 2.01 -0.22 6.37
N SER A 293 1.52 1.00 6.24
CA SER A 293 1.55 2.01 7.31
C SER A 293 0.64 1.63 8.48
N ASP A 294 0.93 2.21 9.65
CA ASP A 294 0.19 2.00 10.90
C ASP A 294 -1.25 2.54 10.88
N ARG A 295 -1.59 3.36 9.88
CA ARG A 295 -2.90 4.00 9.76
C ARG A 295 -3.45 3.80 8.37
N ALA A 296 -4.75 3.57 8.30
CA ALA A 296 -5.50 3.74 7.07
C ALA A 296 -5.98 5.19 6.92
N VAL A 297 -6.25 5.59 5.68
CA VAL A 297 -6.87 6.86 5.31
C VAL A 297 -8.16 6.58 4.54
N THR A 298 -9.20 7.39 4.74
CA THR A 298 -10.38 7.34 3.87
C THR A 298 -10.06 7.96 2.51
N LEU A 299 -10.79 7.61 1.45
CA LEU A 299 -10.62 8.25 0.14
C LEU A 299 -10.83 9.77 0.23
N ASP A 300 -11.85 10.18 0.98
CA ASP A 300 -12.12 11.57 1.34
C ASP A 300 -10.96 12.22 2.11
N GLY A 301 -10.39 11.47 3.05
CA GLY A 301 -9.23 11.88 3.83
C GLY A 301 -8.02 12.11 2.95
N MET A 302 -7.77 11.25 1.96
CA MET A 302 -6.69 11.41 1.00
C MET A 302 -6.81 12.72 0.22
N ALA A 303 -8.01 13.05 -0.28
CA ALA A 303 -8.24 14.32 -0.97
C ALA A 303 -7.96 15.53 -0.07
N ARG A 304 -8.43 15.50 1.18
CA ARG A 304 -8.18 16.58 2.17
C ARG A 304 -6.72 16.70 2.55
N LEU A 305 -6.00 15.59 2.73
CA LEU A 305 -4.57 15.60 3.04
C LEU A 305 -3.74 16.10 1.85
N CYS A 306 -4.08 15.73 0.62
CA CYS A 306 -3.46 16.29 -0.58
C CYS A 306 -3.73 17.80 -0.69
N ALA A 307 -4.95 18.26 -0.37
CA ALA A 307 -5.28 19.68 -0.38
C ALA A 307 -4.45 20.46 0.64
N ALA A 308 -4.33 19.93 1.86
CA ALA A 308 -3.49 20.51 2.90
C ALA A 308 -2.01 20.56 2.49
N ALA A 309 -1.49 19.49 1.86
CA ALA A 309 -0.12 19.44 1.35
C ALA A 309 0.12 20.47 0.24
N ALA A 310 -0.88 20.72 -0.60
CA ALA A 310 -0.85 21.73 -1.66
C ALA A 310 -1.08 23.17 -1.16
N GLY A 311 -1.28 23.37 0.15
CA GLY A 311 -1.58 24.68 0.73
C GLY A 311 -2.99 25.20 0.42
N ALA A 312 -3.88 24.35 -0.09
CA ALA A 312 -5.27 24.72 -0.34
C ALA A 312 -6.09 24.71 0.96
N ALA A 313 -6.80 25.82 1.24
CA ALA A 313 -7.60 25.97 2.45
C ALA A 313 -8.79 25.00 2.52
N ALA A 314 -9.32 24.60 1.37
CA ALA A 314 -10.40 23.64 1.24
C ALA A 314 -10.31 22.91 -0.10
N VAL A 315 -10.96 21.74 -0.18
CA VAL A 315 -11.16 20.99 -1.42
C VAL A 315 -12.63 20.63 -1.54
N GLU A 316 -13.22 20.93 -2.70
CA GLU A 316 -14.56 20.43 -3.02
C GLU A 316 -14.44 18.94 -3.36
N ILE A 317 -15.19 18.10 -2.66
CA ILE A 317 -15.31 16.67 -2.96
C ILE A 317 -16.69 16.43 -3.55
N VAL A 318 -16.73 15.71 -4.67
CA VAL A 318 -17.97 15.30 -5.32
C VAL A 318 -18.02 13.79 -5.37
N HIS A 319 -19.00 13.24 -4.66
CA HIS A 319 -19.30 11.82 -4.66
C HIS A 319 -20.15 11.45 -5.89
N TYR A 320 -19.87 10.30 -6.49
CA TYR A 320 -20.62 9.81 -7.63
C TYR A 320 -20.71 8.29 -7.64
N ASP A 321 -21.76 7.76 -8.27
CA ASP A 321 -21.85 6.34 -8.61
C ASP A 321 -21.26 6.12 -10.02
N PRO A 322 -20.15 5.36 -10.15
CA PRO A 322 -19.56 5.06 -11.45
C PRO A 322 -20.52 4.43 -12.45
N ALA A 323 -21.43 3.56 -12.00
CA ALA A 323 -22.40 2.91 -12.86
C ALA A 323 -23.42 3.90 -13.40
N ALA A 324 -23.99 4.74 -12.52
CA ALA A 324 -24.93 5.80 -12.92
C ALA A 324 -24.28 6.84 -13.84
N ALA A 325 -23.00 7.16 -13.64
CA ALA A 325 -22.23 8.07 -14.50
C ALA A 325 -21.75 7.42 -15.81
N GLY A 326 -21.94 6.11 -15.99
CA GLY A 326 -21.49 5.36 -17.16
C GLY A 326 -19.96 5.43 -17.36
N VAL A 327 -19.20 5.31 -16.27
CA VAL A 327 -17.73 5.36 -16.28
C VAL A 327 -17.11 4.14 -15.61
N ASP A 328 -15.95 3.73 -16.11
CA ASP A 328 -15.13 2.71 -15.45
C ASP A 328 -14.41 3.34 -14.25
N ALA A 329 -14.77 2.91 -13.04
CA ALA A 329 -14.19 3.39 -11.80
C ALA A 329 -12.65 3.26 -11.78
N LYS A 330 -12.09 2.20 -12.38
CA LYS A 330 -10.63 1.97 -12.40
C LYS A 330 -9.88 2.96 -13.28
N LYS A 331 -10.57 3.55 -14.26
CA LYS A 331 -10.01 4.61 -15.12
C LYS A 331 -10.23 6.00 -14.51
N ALA A 332 -11.34 6.18 -13.80
CA ALA A 332 -11.71 7.44 -13.21
C ALA A 332 -10.97 7.75 -11.90
N PHE A 333 -10.56 6.73 -11.13
CA PHE A 333 -10.02 6.91 -9.79
C PHE A 333 -8.80 6.00 -9.54
N PRO A 334 -7.71 6.50 -8.91
CA PRO A 334 -6.44 5.77 -8.78
C PRO A 334 -6.45 4.63 -7.74
N PHE A 335 -7.45 4.60 -6.85
CA PHE A 335 -7.56 3.61 -5.79
C PHE A 335 -8.76 2.67 -5.98
N ARG A 336 -8.74 1.51 -5.32
CA ARG A 336 -9.88 0.59 -5.29
C ARG A 336 -11.03 1.24 -4.52
N ASN A 337 -12.24 1.21 -5.10
CA ASN A 337 -13.46 1.67 -4.43
C ASN A 337 -14.02 0.60 -3.47
N MET A 338 -13.23 0.21 -2.46
CA MET A 338 -13.60 -0.72 -1.39
C MET A 338 -12.63 -0.56 -0.20
N HIS A 339 -12.98 -1.08 0.97
CA HIS A 339 -11.98 -1.23 2.05
C HIS A 339 -10.83 -2.12 1.56
N PHE A 340 -9.62 -1.56 1.59
CA PHE A 340 -8.41 -2.21 1.13
C PHE A 340 -7.24 -1.74 1.98
N TYR A 341 -7.18 -2.27 3.21
CA TYR A 341 -6.16 -1.95 4.20
C TYR A 341 -5.82 -3.19 5.03
N ALA A 342 -4.62 -3.18 5.61
CA ALA A 342 -4.02 -4.24 6.41
C ALA A 342 -3.28 -3.64 7.61
N GLU A 343 -2.77 -4.48 8.50
CA GLU A 343 -1.89 -4.09 9.60
C GLU A 343 -0.49 -4.70 9.44
N PRO A 344 0.59 -3.99 9.79
CA PRO A 344 1.95 -4.52 9.80
C PRO A 344 2.22 -5.32 11.10
N ARG A 345 1.25 -6.13 11.53
CA ARG A 345 1.25 -6.78 12.85
C ARG A 345 2.40 -7.78 12.99
N ALA A 346 2.59 -8.66 12.00
CA ALA A 346 3.68 -9.62 12.05
C ALA A 346 5.06 -8.95 12.05
N ALA A 347 5.21 -7.80 11.36
CA ALA A 347 6.47 -7.06 11.36
C ALA A 347 6.76 -6.46 12.74
N LYS A 348 5.76 -5.89 13.41
CA LYS A 348 5.89 -5.37 14.78
C LYS A 348 6.27 -6.47 15.77
N GLU A 349 5.59 -7.61 15.70
CA GLU A 349 5.75 -8.70 16.67
C GLU A 349 7.02 -9.52 16.44
N ALA A 350 7.29 -9.92 15.19
CA ALA A 350 8.42 -10.79 14.88
C ALA A 350 9.72 -10.02 14.68
N LEU A 351 9.68 -8.84 14.06
CA LEU A 351 10.88 -8.07 13.72
C LEU A 351 11.14 -6.92 14.70
N GLY A 352 10.22 -6.61 15.62
CA GLY A 352 10.31 -5.41 16.44
C GLY A 352 10.27 -4.11 15.62
N TRP A 353 9.74 -4.17 14.40
CA TRP A 353 9.72 -3.05 13.47
C TRP A 353 8.67 -2.00 13.88
N ALA A 354 8.96 -0.72 13.65
CA ALA A 354 8.02 0.37 13.86
C ALA A 354 8.11 1.37 12.71
N SER A 355 6.96 1.89 12.27
CA SER A 355 6.89 2.93 11.25
C SER A 355 7.48 4.25 11.74
N THR A 356 8.17 4.95 10.86
CA THR A 356 8.78 6.26 11.12
C THR A 356 8.13 7.40 10.32
N THR A 357 7.34 7.05 9.31
CA THR A 357 6.75 8.02 8.38
C THR A 357 5.35 8.46 8.79
N ASN A 358 4.87 9.54 8.18
CA ASN A 358 3.63 10.21 8.56
C ASN A 358 2.99 10.81 7.31
N LEU A 359 1.90 10.18 6.85
CA LEU A 359 1.25 10.51 5.58
C LEU A 359 0.98 12.02 5.36
N PRO A 360 0.38 12.78 6.31
CA PRO A 360 0.27 14.23 6.21
C PRO A 360 1.57 14.99 5.90
N GLU A 361 2.69 14.59 6.50
CA GLU A 361 3.99 15.22 6.26
C GLU A 361 4.63 14.73 4.97
N ASP A 362 4.55 13.43 4.69
CA ASP A 362 5.11 12.82 3.48
C ASP A 362 4.42 13.34 2.20
N LEU A 363 3.13 13.70 2.28
CA LEU A 363 2.42 14.33 1.16
C LEU A 363 2.97 15.73 0.82
N LYS A 364 3.57 16.45 1.78
CA LYS A 364 4.23 17.73 1.50
C LYS A 364 5.50 17.53 0.68
N GLU A 365 6.30 16.52 1.02
CA GLU A 365 7.46 16.11 0.21
C GLU A 365 7.01 15.77 -1.21
N ARG A 366 5.94 14.98 -1.35
CA ARG A 366 5.42 14.60 -2.66
C ARG A 366 4.87 15.78 -3.45
N TYR A 367 4.15 16.69 -2.80
CA TYR A 367 3.64 17.91 -3.44
C TYR A 367 4.78 18.83 -3.88
N ALA A 368 5.86 18.94 -3.11
CA ALA A 368 7.02 19.74 -3.49
C ALA A 368 7.65 19.24 -4.81
N GLU A 369 7.74 17.92 -5.01
CA GLU A 369 8.19 17.34 -6.29
C GLU A 369 7.20 17.61 -7.43
N TYR A 370 5.90 17.47 -7.15
CA TYR A 370 4.84 17.80 -8.11
C TYR A 370 4.96 19.25 -8.59
N ALA A 371 5.07 20.19 -7.65
CA ALA A 371 5.19 21.62 -7.94
C ALA A 371 6.48 21.91 -8.73
N ALA A 372 7.62 21.37 -8.30
CA ALA A 372 8.91 21.55 -8.98
C ALA A 372 8.93 20.99 -10.41
N SER A 373 8.06 20.02 -10.73
CA SER A 373 7.96 19.46 -12.08
C SER A 373 7.30 20.40 -13.10
N GLY A 374 6.65 21.48 -12.64
CA GLY A 374 5.83 22.37 -13.47
C GLY A 374 4.55 21.74 -14.01
N ARG A 375 4.20 20.51 -13.59
CA ARG A 375 2.99 19.81 -14.05
C ARG A 375 1.71 20.57 -13.73
N GLY A 376 1.67 21.27 -12.60
CA GLY A 376 0.51 22.08 -12.20
C GLY A 376 0.19 23.21 -13.18
N GLU A 377 1.18 23.70 -13.93
CA GLU A 377 1.05 24.85 -14.84
C GLU A 377 0.75 24.43 -16.28
N LYS A 378 0.85 23.14 -16.61
CA LYS A 378 0.61 22.63 -17.97
C LYS A 378 -0.89 22.49 -18.25
N ASP A 379 -1.28 22.74 -19.50
CA ASP A 379 -2.63 22.45 -19.96
C ASP A 379 -2.93 20.95 -19.84
N MET A 380 -4.12 20.63 -19.32
CA MET A 380 -4.59 19.26 -19.10
C MET A 380 -6.10 19.20 -19.33
N ALA A 381 -6.54 18.18 -20.08
CA ALA A 381 -7.95 17.90 -20.29
C ALA A 381 -8.54 17.09 -19.13
N PHE A 382 -9.80 17.37 -18.78
CA PHE A 382 -10.55 16.73 -17.70
C PHE A 382 -11.87 16.13 -18.20
N ASP A 383 -11.92 15.66 -19.45
CA ASP A 383 -13.14 15.19 -20.12
C ASP A 383 -13.91 14.12 -19.31
N LEU A 384 -13.18 13.20 -18.67
CA LEU A 384 -13.79 12.17 -17.83
C LEU A 384 -14.41 12.78 -16.55
N ASP A 385 -13.78 13.79 -15.98
CA ASP A 385 -14.29 14.51 -14.82
C ASP A 385 -15.52 15.33 -15.18
N ASP A 386 -15.49 16.03 -16.30
CA ASP A 386 -16.62 16.83 -16.79
C ASP A 386 -17.83 15.94 -17.12
N LYS A 387 -17.59 14.75 -17.67
CA LYS A 387 -18.65 13.73 -17.84
C LYS A 387 -19.27 13.32 -16.50
N ILE A 388 -18.45 13.09 -15.47
CA ILE A 388 -18.93 12.70 -14.14
C ILE A 388 -19.71 13.86 -13.50
N LEU A 389 -19.20 15.09 -13.58
CA LEU A 389 -19.87 16.29 -13.07
C LEU A 389 -21.25 16.47 -13.73
N ALA A 390 -21.33 16.33 -15.05
CA ALA A 390 -22.59 16.39 -15.78
C ALA A 390 -23.58 15.31 -15.32
N ALA A 391 -23.10 14.09 -15.06
CA ALA A 391 -23.95 12.98 -14.59
C ALA A 391 -24.54 13.22 -13.19
N VAL A 392 -23.86 14.00 -12.33
CA VAL A 392 -24.36 14.39 -11.00
C VAL A 392 -25.05 15.77 -10.99
N GLY A 393 -25.36 16.33 -12.17
CA GLY A 393 -26.07 17.60 -12.29
C GLY A 393 -25.24 18.84 -11.94
N LYS A 394 -23.91 18.74 -11.97
CA LYS A 394 -22.99 19.86 -11.78
C LYS A 394 -22.47 20.37 -13.11
N ALA A 395 -22.26 21.68 -13.21
CA ALA A 395 -21.63 22.29 -14.38
C ALA A 395 -20.17 21.80 -14.51
N PRO A 396 -19.61 21.76 -15.74
CA PRO A 396 -18.18 21.52 -15.93
C PRO A 396 -17.39 22.51 -15.07
N ALA A 397 -16.35 22.04 -14.38
CA ALA A 397 -15.52 22.94 -13.60
C ALA A 397 -14.74 23.84 -14.57
N SER A 398 -14.86 25.16 -14.42
CA SER A 398 -13.96 26.09 -15.11
C SER A 398 -12.57 25.95 -14.52
N VAL A 399 -11.53 25.95 -15.36
CA VAL A 399 -10.16 26.16 -14.88
C VAL A 399 -10.12 27.58 -14.33
N ALA A 400 -9.81 27.76 -13.05
CA ALA A 400 -9.62 29.10 -12.49
C ALA A 400 -8.51 29.80 -13.28
N ALA A 401 -8.82 30.98 -13.84
CA ALA A 401 -7.92 31.77 -14.67
C ALA A 401 -6.76 32.38 -13.87
#